data_AF-A0A502M3H8-F1
#
_entry.id   AF-A0A502M3H8-F1
#
_cell.length_a   1.000
_cell.length_b   1.000
_cell.length_c   1.000
_cell.angle_alpha   90.00
_cell.angle_beta   90.00
_cell.angle_gamma   90.00
#
_symmetry.space_group_name_H-M   'P 1'
#
loop_
_entity.id
_entity.type
_entity.pdbx_description
1 polymer ?
#
loop_
_entity_poly.entity_id
_entity_poly.type
_entity_poly.pdbx_seq_one_letter_code
_entity_poly.pdbx_strand_id
1 'polypeptide(L)'
;MKQKNELNLNKKLFLSFEILLNIVFVLSLLFIFVYIIWCNDYNNKISLINEPEIKKVKKYINWKYNYPISFALVYLSYFMIQITKFAILYKNRNGWLRSLFSMFFINKIQFINENKKTNKINFISSFIILNIALVSIIISIAFNIFADALKFSLIVLFIYLITIFLIYIPLIIYFKNKKYIN
;
A
#
# COMPACT_ATOMS: atom_id res chain seq x y z
N MET A 1 31.02 -10.56 13.17
CA MET A 1 30.08 -9.69 13.92
C MET A 1 29.29 -8.73 13.03
N LYS A 2 29.91 -7.90 12.16
CA LYS A 2 29.20 -6.94 11.28
C LYS A 2 28.07 -7.54 10.42
N GLN A 3 28.33 -8.63 9.68
CA GLN A 3 27.31 -9.27 8.81
C GLN A 3 26.10 -9.82 9.57
N LYS A 4 26.29 -10.35 10.79
CA LYS A 4 25.20 -10.87 11.63
C LYS A 4 24.31 -9.72 12.13
N ASN A 5 24.91 -8.56 12.44
CA ASN A 5 24.19 -7.36 12.85
C ASN A 5 23.41 -6.73 11.68
N GLU A 6 23.98 -6.68 10.48
CA GLU A 6 23.30 -6.22 9.26
C GLU A 6 22.11 -7.11 8.89
N LEU A 7 22.26 -8.44 8.96
CA LEU A 7 21.16 -9.37 8.70
C LEU A 7 20.02 -9.19 9.70
N ASN A 8 20.32 -9.01 10.99
CA ASN A 8 19.32 -8.74 12.02
C ASN A 8 18.62 -7.40 11.82
N LEU A 9 19.33 -6.37 11.39
CA LEU A 9 18.74 -5.07 11.07
C LEU A 9 17.75 -5.17 9.90
N ASN A 10 18.13 -5.86 8.82
CA ASN A 10 17.25 -6.05 7.66
C ASN A 10 15.98 -6.83 8.01
N LYS A 11 16.09 -7.86 8.87
CA LYS A 11 14.92 -8.61 9.38
C LYS A 11 13.98 -7.71 10.18
N LYS A 12 14.52 -6.86 11.06
CA LYS A 12 13.72 -5.90 11.84
C LYS A 12 13.04 -4.88 10.93
N LEU A 13 13.76 -4.31 9.96
CA LEU A 13 13.19 -3.36 8.99
C LEU A 13 12.05 -3.98 8.18
N PHE A 14 12.23 -5.22 7.71
CA PHE A 14 11.18 -5.93 6.99
C PHE A 14 9.94 -6.16 7.87
N LEU A 15 10.13 -6.60 9.12
CA LEU A 15 9.03 -6.82 10.05
C LEU A 15 8.27 -5.52 10.36
N SER A 16 9.00 -4.44 10.66
CA SER A 16 8.41 -3.12 10.92
C SER A 16 7.61 -2.65 9.71
N PHE A 17 8.11 -2.86 8.50
CA PHE A 17 7.42 -2.54 7.27
C PHE A 17 6.13 -3.36 7.09
N GLU A 18 6.18 -4.67 7.32
CA GLU A 18 5.00 -5.51 7.24
C GLU A 18 3.91 -5.11 8.23
N ILE A 19 4.31 -4.82 9.48
CA ILE A 19 3.41 -4.33 10.51
C ILE A 19 2.78 -3.02 10.06
N LEU A 20 3.58 -2.07 9.56
CA LEU A 20 3.08 -0.79 9.10
C LEU A 20 2.09 -0.95 7.94
N LEU A 21 2.41 -1.75 6.92
CA LEU A 21 1.53 -1.99 5.78
C LEU A 21 0.20 -2.64 6.22
N ASN A 22 0.23 -3.57 7.18
CA ASN A 22 -0.96 -4.20 7.72
C ASN A 22 -1.80 -3.22 8.56
N ILE A 23 -1.17 -2.37 9.38
CA ILE A 23 -1.86 -1.30 10.13
C ILE A 23 -2.58 -0.38 9.14
N VAL A 24 -1.89 0.06 8.09
CA VAL A 24 -2.46 0.95 7.08
C VAL A 24 -3.62 0.29 6.34
N PHE A 25 -3.53 -1.00 6.04
CA PHE A 25 -4.64 -1.77 5.47
C PHE A 25 -5.86 -1.81 6.40
N VAL A 26 -5.66 -2.12 7.69
CA VAL A 26 -6.75 -2.12 8.68
C VAL A 26 -7.37 -0.73 8.82
N LEU A 27 -6.55 0.32 8.86
CA LEU A 27 -7.04 1.70 8.86
C LEU A 27 -7.88 1.98 7.62
N SER A 28 -7.42 1.63 6.42
CA SER A 28 -8.21 1.83 5.20
C SER A 28 -9.56 1.12 5.24
N LEU A 29 -9.68 -0.04 5.89
CA LEU A 29 -10.96 -0.75 6.06
C LEU A 29 -11.91 0.02 6.97
N LEU A 30 -11.41 0.51 8.11
CA LEU A 30 -12.21 1.34 9.03
C LEU A 30 -12.74 2.60 8.33
N PHE A 31 -11.93 3.20 7.46
CA PHE A 31 -12.33 4.39 6.72
C PHE A 31 -13.40 4.15 5.65
N ILE A 32 -13.55 2.93 5.12
CA ILE A 32 -14.71 2.59 4.28
C ILE A 32 -16.00 2.76 5.08
N PHE A 33 -16.06 2.25 6.32
CA PHE A 33 -17.28 2.32 7.14
C PHE A 33 -17.64 3.76 7.49
N VAL A 34 -16.64 4.54 7.92
CA VAL A 34 -16.81 5.99 8.18
C VAL A 34 -17.32 6.70 6.93
N TYR A 35 -16.77 6.35 5.76
CA TYR A 35 -17.20 6.91 4.48
C TYR A 35 -18.65 6.56 4.14
N ILE A 36 -19.08 5.29 4.25
CA ILE A 36 -20.45 4.87 3.93
C ILE A 36 -21.46 5.65 4.79
N ILE A 37 -21.20 5.75 6.09
CA ILE A 37 -22.05 6.48 7.03
C ILE A 37 -22.14 7.95 6.63
N TRP A 38 -20.99 8.58 6.37
CA TRP A 38 -20.92 9.98 5.99
C TRP A 38 -21.60 10.26 4.65
N CYS A 39 -21.40 9.41 3.64
CA CYS A 39 -22.03 9.58 2.33
C CYS A 39 -23.55 9.46 2.40
N ASN A 40 -24.08 8.58 3.26
CA ASN A 40 -25.51 8.48 3.49
C ASN A 40 -26.05 9.73 4.18
N ASP A 41 -25.40 10.22 5.23
CA ASP A 41 -25.78 11.46 5.92
C ASP A 41 -25.74 12.68 4.98
N TYR A 42 -24.67 12.80 4.19
CA TYR A 42 -24.51 13.88 3.22
C TYR A 42 -25.57 13.82 2.10
N ASN A 43 -25.83 12.65 1.52
CA ASN A 43 -26.85 12.48 0.50
C ASN A 43 -28.26 12.79 1.04
N ASN A 44 -28.55 12.44 2.29
CA ASN A 44 -29.79 12.77 2.98
C ASN A 44 -29.93 14.27 3.24
N LYS A 45 -28.85 14.95 3.64
CA LYS A 45 -28.86 16.42 3.82
C LYS A 45 -29.10 17.15 2.49
N ILE A 46 -28.51 16.68 1.40
CA ILE A 46 -28.70 17.31 0.08
C ILE A 46 -30.07 16.97 -0.52
N SER A 47 -30.64 15.78 -0.30
CA SER A 47 -31.98 15.46 -0.81
C SER A 47 -33.07 16.37 -0.24
N LEU A 48 -32.82 16.99 0.91
CA LEU A 48 -33.68 17.98 1.54
C LEU A 48 -33.54 19.39 0.94
N ILE A 49 -32.46 19.67 0.19
CA ILE A 49 -32.23 20.99 -0.42
C ILE A 49 -32.93 21.05 -1.78
N ASN A 50 -33.93 21.92 -1.89
CA ASN A 50 -34.80 22.01 -3.06
C ASN A 50 -34.36 23.10 -4.06
N GLU A 51 -33.05 23.27 -4.24
CA GLU A 51 -32.49 24.26 -5.19
C GLU A 51 -31.99 23.60 -6.49
N PRO A 52 -32.40 24.11 -7.67
CA PRO A 52 -32.08 23.51 -8.96
C PRO A 52 -30.59 23.61 -9.35
N GLU A 53 -29.87 24.62 -8.87
CA GLU A 53 -28.43 24.78 -9.11
C GLU A 53 -27.61 23.70 -8.38
N ILE A 54 -27.99 23.37 -7.15
CA ILE A 54 -27.38 22.31 -6.34
C ILE A 54 -27.63 20.93 -6.98
N LYS A 55 -28.80 20.71 -7.61
CA LYS A 55 -29.09 19.49 -8.38
C LYS A 55 -28.18 19.34 -9.62
N LYS A 56 -27.82 20.44 -10.29
CA LYS A 56 -26.88 20.41 -11.44
C LYS A 56 -25.46 20.06 -11.00
N VAL A 57 -24.96 20.64 -9.91
CA VAL A 57 -23.64 20.29 -9.33
C VAL A 57 -23.59 18.81 -8.93
N LYS A 58 -24.70 18.26 -8.41
CA LYS A 58 -24.85 16.82 -8.06
C LYS A 58 -24.64 15.86 -9.24
N LYS A 59 -24.86 16.30 -10.48
CA LYS A 59 -24.65 15.49 -11.70
C LYS A 59 -23.16 15.33 -12.01
N TYR A 60 -22.33 16.29 -11.62
CA TYR A 60 -20.90 16.31 -11.94
C TYR A 60 -20.04 15.60 -10.89
N ILE A 61 -20.46 15.60 -9.62
CA ILE A 61 -19.71 14.92 -8.56
C ILE A 61 -20.55 13.74 -8.06
N ASN A 62 -20.34 12.59 -8.68
CA ASN A 62 -21.02 11.36 -8.30
C ASN A 62 -20.25 10.68 -7.16
N TRP A 63 -20.33 11.30 -5.98
CA TRP A 63 -19.65 10.91 -4.75
C TRP A 63 -19.77 9.43 -4.40
N LYS A 64 -20.92 8.85 -4.75
CA LYS A 64 -21.24 7.42 -4.60
C LYS A 64 -20.24 6.50 -5.32
N TYR A 65 -19.53 6.98 -6.34
CA TYR A 65 -18.61 6.18 -7.15
C TYR A 65 -17.15 6.62 -7.00
N ASN A 66 -16.86 7.91 -6.91
CA ASN A 66 -15.47 8.41 -6.84
C ASN A 66 -14.69 7.86 -5.64
N TYR A 67 -15.36 7.78 -4.49
CA TYR A 67 -14.73 7.32 -3.25
C TYR A 67 -14.51 5.80 -3.18
N PRO A 68 -15.48 4.95 -3.57
CA PRO A 68 -15.23 3.51 -3.73
C PRO A 68 -14.11 3.21 -4.73
N ILE A 69 -14.02 3.97 -5.83
CA ILE A 69 -12.92 3.84 -6.79
C ILE A 69 -11.58 4.20 -6.14
N SER A 70 -11.52 5.30 -5.39
CA SER A 70 -10.33 5.72 -4.64
C SER A 70 -9.86 4.65 -3.65
N PHE A 71 -10.78 4.08 -2.86
CA PHE A 71 -10.45 3.00 -1.93
C PHE A 71 -10.06 1.72 -2.67
N ALA A 72 -10.75 1.36 -3.76
CA ALA A 72 -10.40 0.22 -4.59
C ALA A 72 -8.97 0.32 -5.13
N LEU A 73 -8.51 1.51 -5.53
CA LEU A 73 -7.13 1.75 -5.95
C LEU A 73 -6.12 1.52 -4.82
N VAL A 74 -6.47 1.91 -3.58
CA VAL A 74 -5.63 1.65 -2.39
C VAL A 74 -5.55 0.14 -2.13
N TYR A 75 -6.67 -0.58 -2.18
CA TYR A 75 -6.67 -2.04 -2.00
C TYR A 75 -5.93 -2.79 -3.10
N LEU A 76 -6.11 -2.37 -4.35
CA LEU A 76 -5.38 -2.94 -5.46
C LEU A 76 -3.88 -2.76 -5.26
N SER A 77 -3.45 -1.57 -4.84
CA SER A 77 -2.05 -1.28 -4.51
C SER A 77 -1.51 -2.17 -3.39
N TYR A 78 -2.27 -2.30 -2.30
CA TYR A 78 -1.96 -3.21 -1.20
C TYR A 78 -1.77 -4.66 -1.69
N PHE A 79 -2.75 -5.15 -2.44
CA PHE A 79 -2.78 -6.54 -2.88
C PHE A 79 -1.63 -6.86 -3.84
N MET A 80 -1.30 -5.92 -4.74
CA MET A 80 -0.16 -6.03 -5.64
C MET A 80 1.17 -6.11 -4.88
N ILE A 81 1.34 -5.29 -3.83
CA ILE A 81 2.52 -5.36 -2.96
C ILE A 81 2.60 -6.72 -2.26
N GLN A 82 1.49 -7.22 -1.72
CA GLN A 82 1.44 -8.51 -1.02
C GLN A 82 1.72 -9.71 -1.93
N ILE A 83 1.12 -9.74 -3.13
CA ILE A 83 1.39 -10.77 -4.14
C ILE A 83 2.87 -10.75 -4.54
N THR A 84 3.42 -9.56 -4.77
CA THR A 84 4.82 -9.42 -5.19
C THR A 84 5.77 -9.92 -4.11
N LYS A 85 5.52 -9.54 -2.85
CA LYS A 85 6.24 -10.05 -1.68
C LYS A 85 6.16 -11.58 -1.61
N PHE A 86 4.95 -12.14 -1.71
CA PHE A 86 4.72 -13.58 -1.70
C PHE A 86 5.52 -14.28 -2.80
N ALA A 87 5.44 -13.78 -4.04
CA ALA A 87 6.15 -14.36 -5.19
C ALA A 87 7.67 -14.32 -5.01
N ILE A 88 8.21 -13.25 -4.45
CA ILE A 88 9.64 -13.10 -4.16
C ILE A 88 10.07 -14.12 -3.09
N LEU A 89 9.33 -14.18 -1.97
CA LEU A 89 9.64 -15.11 -0.89
C LEU A 89 9.53 -16.57 -1.35
N TYR A 90 8.55 -16.88 -2.20
CA TYR A 90 8.39 -18.21 -2.78
C TYR A 90 9.57 -18.57 -3.70
N LYS A 91 9.97 -17.65 -4.59
CA LYS A 91 11.18 -17.81 -5.43
C LYS A 91 12.46 -17.99 -4.61
N ASN A 92 12.50 -17.41 -3.42
CA ASN A 92 13.58 -17.60 -2.45
C ASN A 92 13.48 -18.89 -1.63
N ARG A 93 12.69 -19.88 -2.08
CA ARG A 93 12.59 -21.22 -1.49
C ARG A 93 12.08 -21.25 -0.03
N ASN A 94 11.33 -20.23 0.39
CA ASN A 94 10.74 -20.21 1.74
C ASN A 94 9.57 -21.20 1.91
N GLY A 95 9.06 -21.79 0.83
CA GLY A 95 7.85 -22.61 0.83
C GLY A 95 6.58 -21.74 0.91
N TRP A 96 5.44 -22.31 0.51
CA TRP A 96 4.18 -21.58 0.38
C TRP A 96 3.73 -20.93 1.70
N LEU A 97 3.69 -21.71 2.78
CA LEU A 97 3.21 -21.27 4.09
C LEU A 97 4.03 -20.09 4.65
N ARG A 98 5.36 -20.16 4.59
CA ARG A 98 6.23 -19.09 5.12
C ARG A 98 6.22 -17.85 4.23
N SER A 99 5.92 -18.01 2.95
CA SER A 99 5.81 -16.89 2.01
C SER A 99 4.50 -16.14 2.20
N LEU A 100 3.41 -16.84 2.53
CA LEU A 100 2.11 -16.25 2.80
C LEU A 100 2.09 -15.56 4.17
N PHE A 101 2.62 -16.23 5.19
CA PHE A 101 2.60 -15.81 6.60
C PHE A 101 3.96 -15.33 7.09
N SER A 102 4.60 -14.45 6.32
CA SER A 102 6.00 -14.07 6.54
C SER A 102 6.27 -13.46 7.93
N MET A 103 5.31 -12.72 8.49
CA MET A 103 5.40 -12.17 9.85
C MET A 103 5.73 -13.23 10.91
N PHE A 104 5.04 -14.38 10.86
CA PHE A 104 5.16 -15.43 11.87
C PHE A 104 6.43 -16.29 11.71
N PHE A 105 7.03 -16.27 10.51
CA PHE A 105 8.22 -17.05 10.19
C PHE A 105 9.46 -16.21 9.97
N ILE A 106 9.47 -14.93 10.39
CA ILE A 106 10.54 -13.95 10.12
C ILE A 106 11.97 -14.49 10.37
N ASN A 107 12.14 -15.28 11.42
CA ASN A 107 13.44 -15.84 11.79
C ASN A 107 13.93 -16.94 10.83
N LYS A 108 12.98 -17.63 10.17
CA LYS A 108 13.18 -18.76 9.25
C LYS A 108 13.10 -18.36 7.77
N ILE A 109 12.89 -17.08 7.47
CA ILE A 109 12.76 -16.57 6.10
C ILE A 109 14.12 -16.19 5.51
N GLN A 110 14.33 -16.67 4.29
CA GLN A 110 15.39 -16.27 3.38
C GLN A 110 14.91 -15.11 2.50
N PHE A 111 15.42 -13.92 2.81
CA PHE A 111 15.11 -12.69 2.05
C PHE A 111 15.89 -12.58 0.75
N ILE A 112 16.99 -13.32 0.62
CA ILE A 112 17.94 -13.22 -0.47
C ILE A 112 18.03 -14.59 -1.12
N ASN A 113 17.90 -14.62 -2.44
CA ASN A 113 18.14 -15.82 -3.22
C ASN A 113 19.64 -16.08 -3.34
N GLU A 114 20.03 -17.35 -3.40
CA GLU A 114 21.41 -17.72 -3.75
C GLU A 114 21.76 -17.28 -5.18
N ASN A 115 20.77 -17.26 -6.08
CA ASN A 115 20.95 -16.83 -7.46
C ASN A 115 20.84 -15.30 -7.62
N LYS A 116 21.95 -14.66 -8.02
CA LYS A 116 22.03 -13.21 -8.30
C LYS A 116 21.04 -12.75 -9.37
N LYS A 117 20.82 -13.54 -10.43
CA LYS A 117 19.84 -13.19 -11.49
C LYS A 117 18.43 -13.10 -10.92
N THR A 118 18.06 -14.05 -10.05
CA THR A 118 16.76 -14.04 -9.36
C THR A 118 16.61 -12.82 -8.45
N ASN A 119 17.65 -12.46 -7.71
CA ASN A 119 17.65 -11.24 -6.89
C ASN A 119 17.43 -9.97 -7.70
N LYS A 120 18.07 -9.86 -8.87
CA LYS A 120 17.88 -8.72 -9.79
C LYS A 120 16.44 -8.64 -10.31
N ILE A 121 15.85 -9.78 -10.70
CA ILE A 121 14.45 -9.84 -11.15
C ILE A 121 13.51 -9.46 -10.01
N ASN A 122 13.68 -10.05 -8.82
CA ASN A 122 12.85 -9.75 -7.65
C ASN A 122 12.88 -8.26 -7.28
N PHE A 123 14.04 -7.61 -7.42
CA PHE A 123 14.18 -6.18 -7.24
C PHE A 123 13.38 -5.38 -8.29
N ILE A 124 13.58 -5.67 -9.58
CA ILE A 124 12.88 -4.97 -10.67
C ILE A 124 11.37 -5.11 -10.49
N SER A 125 10.88 -6.32 -10.16
CA SER A 125 9.47 -6.56 -9.88
C SER A 125 8.97 -5.72 -8.70
N SER A 126 9.71 -5.68 -7.58
CA SER A 126 9.35 -4.86 -6.42
C SER A 126 9.31 -3.38 -6.76
N PHE A 127 10.29 -2.89 -7.51
CA PHE A 127 10.39 -1.50 -7.92
C PHE A 127 9.22 -1.10 -8.82
N ILE A 128 8.90 -1.90 -9.85
CA ILE A 128 7.77 -1.63 -10.74
C ILE A 128 6.46 -1.58 -9.94
N ILE A 129 6.23 -2.55 -9.06
CA ILE A 129 4.98 -2.65 -8.29
C ILE A 129 4.83 -1.48 -7.31
N LEU A 130 5.91 -1.04 -6.67
CA LEU A 130 5.87 0.14 -5.81
C LEU A 130 5.58 1.42 -6.60
N ASN A 131 6.08 1.55 -7.83
CA ASN A 131 5.72 2.69 -8.69
C ASN A 131 4.25 2.66 -9.10
N ILE A 132 3.71 1.49 -9.47
CA ILE A 132 2.28 1.33 -9.78
C ILE A 132 1.42 1.68 -8.55
N ALA A 133 1.82 1.21 -7.37
CA ALA A 133 1.13 1.51 -6.12
C ALA A 133 1.17 3.02 -5.81
N LEU A 134 2.30 3.69 -6.05
CA LEU A 134 2.45 5.13 -5.87
C LEU A 134 1.55 5.93 -6.82
N VAL A 135 1.52 5.56 -8.11
CA VAL A 135 0.63 6.18 -9.11
C VAL A 135 -0.83 6.00 -8.72
N SER A 136 -1.21 4.80 -8.27
CA SER A 136 -2.58 4.50 -7.85
C SER A 136 -3.02 5.36 -6.66
N ILE A 137 -2.12 5.63 -5.72
CA ILE A 137 -2.39 6.54 -4.59
C ILE A 137 -2.48 7.99 -5.04
N ILE A 138 -1.62 8.44 -5.95
CA ILE A 138 -1.70 9.81 -6.48
C ILE A 138 -3.04 10.04 -7.18
N ILE A 139 -3.48 9.08 -8.00
CA ILE A 139 -4.80 9.10 -8.64
C ILE A 139 -5.90 9.14 -7.56
N SER A 140 -5.78 8.32 -6.52
CA SER A 140 -6.72 8.27 -5.40
C SER A 140 -6.79 9.61 -4.64
N ILE A 141 -5.66 10.27 -4.40
CA ILE A 141 -5.58 11.61 -3.79
C ILE A 141 -6.26 12.65 -4.68
N ALA A 142 -6.01 12.62 -5.99
CA ALA A 142 -6.68 13.53 -6.93
C ALA A 142 -8.20 13.38 -6.84
N PHE A 143 -8.72 12.15 -6.85
CA PHE A 143 -10.15 11.90 -6.65
C PHE A 143 -10.69 12.46 -5.33
N ASN A 144 -9.93 12.39 -4.23
CA ASN A 144 -10.35 12.92 -2.93
C ASN A 144 -10.26 14.45 -2.82
N ILE A 145 -9.33 15.09 -3.53
CA ILE A 145 -9.22 16.56 -3.54
C ILE A 145 -10.38 17.16 -4.36
N PHE A 146 -10.70 16.60 -5.52
CA PHE A 146 -11.83 17.06 -6.33
C PHE A 146 -13.18 16.74 -5.68
N ALA A 147 -13.22 15.65 -4.93
CA ALA A 147 -14.33 15.28 -4.10
C ALA A 147 -14.19 15.98 -2.73
N ASP A 148 -14.20 17.32 -2.71
CA ASP A 148 -14.16 18.32 -1.61
C ASP A 148 -14.81 17.97 -0.24
N ALA A 149 -14.55 16.80 0.32
CA ALA A 149 -15.18 16.31 1.52
C ALA A 149 -14.33 15.25 2.22
N LEU A 150 -14.16 15.46 3.53
CA LEU A 150 -13.38 14.68 4.50
C LEU A 150 -11.85 14.83 4.36
N LYS A 151 -11.31 15.85 5.05
CA LYS A 151 -9.88 15.96 5.39
C LYS A 151 -9.28 14.65 5.95
N PHE A 152 -10.10 13.81 6.57
CA PHE A 152 -9.67 12.54 7.16
C PHE A 152 -9.28 11.46 6.14
N SER A 153 -9.94 11.36 4.97
CA SER A 153 -9.54 10.37 3.93
C SER A 153 -8.18 10.74 3.33
N LEU A 154 -7.94 12.03 3.14
CA LEU A 154 -6.65 12.61 2.74
C LEU A 154 -5.52 12.24 3.71
N ILE A 155 -5.76 12.28 5.03
CA ILE A 155 -4.77 11.88 6.04
C ILE A 155 -4.37 10.41 5.85
N VAL A 156 -5.34 9.52 5.62
CA VAL A 156 -5.07 8.08 5.42
C VAL A 156 -4.29 7.84 4.14
N LEU A 157 -4.64 8.52 3.06
CA LEU A 157 -3.91 8.45 1.79
C LEU A 157 -2.49 8.98 1.94
N PHE A 158 -2.28 10.03 2.75
CA PHE A 158 -0.96 10.57 3.04
C PHE A 158 -0.11 9.59 3.88
N ILE A 159 -0.71 8.95 4.89
CA ILE A 159 -0.06 7.88 5.66
C ILE A 159 0.31 6.71 4.73
N TYR A 160 -0.57 6.36 3.79
CA TYR A 160 -0.31 5.32 2.79
C TYR A 160 0.86 5.70 1.88
N LEU A 161 0.90 6.95 1.40
CA LEU A 161 1.98 7.49 0.58
C LEU A 161 3.33 7.44 1.32
N ILE A 162 3.37 7.94 2.58
CA ILE A 162 4.55 7.85 3.45
C ILE A 162 4.98 6.40 3.62
N THR A 163 4.02 5.50 3.85
CA THR A 163 4.29 4.07 4.02
C THR A 163 4.96 3.50 2.79
N ILE A 164 4.51 3.83 1.57
CA ILE A 164 5.17 3.44 0.31
C ILE A 164 6.60 3.98 0.22
N PHE A 165 6.82 5.26 0.53
CA PHE A 165 8.16 5.85 0.55
C PHE A 165 9.09 5.15 1.55
N LEU A 166 8.58 4.73 2.71
CA LEU A 166 9.35 3.98 3.69
C LEU A 166 9.75 2.59 3.19
N ILE A 167 9.00 1.96 2.27
CA ILE A 167 9.35 0.67 1.63
C ILE A 167 10.55 0.82 0.68
N TYR A 168 10.71 1.98 0.07
CA TYR A 168 11.86 2.25 -0.80
C TYR A 168 13.19 2.21 -0.04
N ILE A 169 13.20 2.60 1.24
CA ILE A 169 14.41 2.63 2.08
C ILE A 169 15.10 1.25 2.16
N PRO A 170 14.45 0.16 2.62
CA PRO A 170 15.07 -1.16 2.67
C PRO A 170 15.44 -1.71 1.28
N LEU A 171 14.68 -1.37 0.22
CA LEU A 171 15.02 -1.73 -1.17
C LEU A 171 16.30 -1.06 -1.67
N ILE A 172 16.51 0.22 -1.34
CA ILE A 172 17.71 0.96 -1.70
C ILE A 172 18.91 0.48 -0.87
N ILE A 173 18.73 0.22 0.43
CA ILE A 173 19.78 -0.34 1.30
C ILE A 173 20.24 -1.71 0.78
N TYR A 174 19.31 -2.55 0.33
CA TYR A 174 19.62 -3.84 -0.29
C TYR A 174 20.55 -3.68 -1.51
N PHE A 175 20.34 -2.64 -2.33
CA PHE A 175 21.16 -2.37 -3.52
C PHE A 175 22.51 -1.72 -3.21
N LYS A 176 22.59 -0.89 -2.16
CA LYS A 176 23.86 -0.26 -1.76
C LYS A 176 24.90 -1.30 -1.33
N ASN A 177 24.46 -2.45 -0.85
CA ASN A 177 25.34 -3.59 -0.56
C ASN A 177 25.78 -4.30 -1.86
N LYS A 178 26.91 -3.83 -2.42
CA LYS A 178 27.61 -4.37 -3.61
C LYS A 178 27.72 -5.90 -3.69
N LYS A 179 27.66 -6.62 -2.56
CA LYS A 179 27.73 -8.09 -2.48
C LYS A 179 26.59 -8.84 -3.21
N TYR A 180 25.46 -8.19 -3.48
CA TYR A 180 24.30 -8.85 -4.09
C TYR A 180 24.11 -8.54 -5.58
N ILE A 181 24.97 -7.69 -6.15
CA ILE A 181 24.85 -7.16 -7.52
C ILE A 181 25.96 -7.66 -8.45
N ASN A 182 27.19 -7.83 -7.94
CA ASN A 182 28.33 -8.35 -8.70
C ASN A 182 28.64 -9.79 -8.32
#